data_AF-A0A6J7H226-F1
#
_entry.id   AF-A0A6J7H226-F1
#
_cell.length_a   1.000
_cell.length_b   1.000
_cell.length_c   1.000
_cell.angle_alpha   90.00
_cell.angle_beta   90.00
_cell.angle_gamma   90.00
#
_symmetry.space_group_name_H-M   'P 1'
#
loop_
_entity.id
_entity.type
_entity.pdbx_description
1 polymer ?
#
loop_
_entity_poly.entity_id
_entity_poly.type
_entity_poly.pdbx_seq_one_letter_code
_entity_poly.pdbx_strand_id
1 'polypeptide(L)'
;MTDTDGTERNASTPAARAKKNIFTRLALFVRQVIVELRKVIWPTRKELIAYTTVVLVFVLIMAGIVAGLDFIFTRGVLFIFG
;
A
#
# COMPACT_ATOMS: atom_id res chain seq x y z
N MET A 1 -20.63 36.25 -55.80
CA MET A 1 -21.47 35.27 -55.10
C MET A 1 -20.57 34.11 -54.70
N THR A 2 -20.68 33.62 -53.46
CA THR A 2 -19.89 32.57 -52.78
C THR A 2 -18.54 33.07 -52.22
N ASP A 3 -18.51 33.77 -51.10
CA ASP A 3 -18.80 33.35 -49.71
C ASP A 3 -17.88 32.23 -49.19
N THR A 4 -17.03 32.63 -48.23
CA THR A 4 -16.57 31.92 -47.03
C THR A 4 -16.26 30.43 -47.11
N ASP A 5 -14.99 30.08 -46.86
CA ASP A 5 -14.66 28.85 -46.14
C ASP A 5 -13.74 29.18 -44.95
N GLY A 6 -14.16 28.71 -43.79
CA GLY A 6 -13.75 29.19 -42.48
C GLY A 6 -12.28 28.89 -42.17
N THR A 7 -11.50 29.96 -41.99
CA THR A 7 -10.22 29.87 -41.28
C THR A 7 -10.47 30.07 -39.78
N GLU A 8 -11.18 29.14 -39.15
CA GLU A 8 -11.20 29.04 -37.68
C GLU A 8 -10.00 28.21 -37.23
N ARG A 9 -8.82 28.83 -37.31
CA ARG A 9 -7.64 28.33 -36.60
C ARG A 9 -7.86 28.59 -35.11
N ASN A 10 -8.45 27.60 -34.44
CA ASN A 10 -8.51 27.53 -32.99
C ASN A 10 -7.07 27.58 -32.43
N ALA A 11 -6.62 28.79 -32.12
CA ALA A 11 -5.38 29.06 -31.43
C ALA A 11 -5.56 28.66 -29.96
N SER A 12 -5.49 27.35 -29.69
CA SER A 12 -5.44 26.83 -28.33
C SER A 12 -4.24 27.44 -27.60
N THR A 13 -4.53 28.29 -26.61
CA THR A 13 -3.61 29.10 -25.81
C THR A 13 -2.41 28.29 -25.27
N PRO A 14 -1.15 28.78 -25.40
CA PRO A 14 0.06 28.06 -24.98
C PRO A 14 0.10 27.72 -23.47
N ALA A 15 -0.58 28.50 -22.62
CA ALA A 15 -0.68 28.23 -21.18
C ALA A 15 -1.46 26.94 -20.85
N ALA A 16 -2.50 26.61 -21.63
CA ALA A 16 -3.25 25.35 -21.48
C ALA A 16 -2.40 24.15 -21.91
N ARG A 17 -1.50 24.34 -22.89
CA ARG A 17 -0.55 23.32 -23.38
C ARG A 17 0.52 22.97 -22.33
N ALA A 18 1.03 23.97 -21.60
CA ALA A 18 1.99 23.77 -20.51
C ALA A 18 1.39 23.01 -19.32
N LYS A 19 0.16 23.33 -18.90
CA LYS A 19 -0.58 22.54 -17.89
C LYS A 19 -0.81 21.11 -18.37
N LYS A 20 -1.22 20.94 -19.63
CA LYS A 20 -1.42 19.61 -20.23
C LYS A 20 -0.15 18.77 -20.18
N ASN A 21 1.04 19.36 -20.34
CA ASN A 21 2.32 18.63 -20.23
C ASN A 21 2.57 18.04 -18.84
N ILE A 22 2.25 18.76 -17.76
CA ILE A 22 2.48 18.28 -16.38
C ILE A 22 1.46 17.20 -16.00
N PHE A 23 0.19 17.42 -16.33
CA PHE A 23 -0.85 16.39 -16.11
C PHE A 23 -0.62 15.14 -16.95
N THR A 24 -0.10 15.29 -18.18
CA THR A 24 0.26 14.15 -19.04
C THR A 24 1.43 13.37 -18.44
N ARG A 25 2.46 14.05 -17.90
CA ARG A 25 3.58 13.38 -17.21
C ARG A 25 3.13 12.62 -15.97
N LEU A 26 2.26 13.21 -15.16
CA LEU A 26 1.70 12.56 -13.97
C LEU A 26 0.84 11.35 -14.34
N ALA A 27 0.00 11.46 -15.37
CA ALA A 27 -0.79 10.35 -15.88
C ALA A 27 0.07 9.20 -16.41
N LEU A 28 1.18 9.51 -17.09
CA LEU A 28 2.16 8.50 -17.53
C LEU A 28 2.85 7.82 -16.34
N PHE A 29 3.24 8.59 -15.32
CA PHE A 29 3.84 8.05 -14.10
C PHE A 29 2.89 7.10 -13.36
N VAL A 30 1.63 7.51 -13.13
CA VAL A 30 0.61 6.64 -12.48
C VAL A 30 0.37 5.37 -13.30
N ARG A 31 0.30 5.49 -14.63
CA ARG A 31 0.16 4.34 -15.53
C ARG A 31 1.36 3.39 -15.42
N GLN A 32 2.59 3.91 -15.31
CA GLN A 32 3.79 3.10 -15.09
C GLN A 32 3.76 2.41 -13.73
N VAL A 33 3.38 3.11 -12.66
CA VAL A 33 3.26 2.52 -11.31
C VAL A 33 2.25 1.37 -11.29
N ILE A 34 1.09 1.51 -11.95
CA ILE A 34 0.08 0.43 -12.04
C ILE A 34 0.63 -0.79 -12.80
N VAL A 35 1.40 -0.57 -13.87
CA VAL A 35 2.05 -1.64 -14.64
C VAL A 35 3.08 -2.38 -13.79
N GLU A 36 3.86 -1.67 -12.97
CA GLU A 36 4.85 -2.27 -12.09
C GLU A 36 4.21 -2.97 -10.89
N LEU A 37 3.17 -2.39 -10.30
CA LEU A 37 2.39 -3.02 -9.23
C LEU A 37 1.71 -4.31 -9.68
N ARG A 38 1.37 -4.45 -10.96
CA ARG A 38 0.88 -5.71 -11.54
C ARG A 38 1.95 -6.81 -11.61
N LYS A 39 3.24 -6.46 -11.55
CA LYS A 39 4.35 -7.43 -11.47
C LYS A 39 4.59 -7.91 -10.04
N VAL A 40 4.01 -7.24 -9.05
CA VAL A 40 4.01 -7.76 -7.67
C VAL A 40 3.12 -8.99 -7.69
N ILE A 41 3.75 -10.15 -7.57
CA ILE A 41 3.05 -11.42 -7.44
C ILE A 41 2.26 -11.34 -6.13
N TRP A 42 0.96 -11.15 -6.25
CA TRP A 42 0.09 -11.18 -5.08
C TRP A 42 0.05 -12.61 -4.56
N PRO A 43 0.41 -12.82 -3.29
CA PRO A 43 0.52 -14.14 -2.73
C PRO A 43 -0.81 -14.87 -2.85
N THR A 44 -0.76 -16.17 -3.09
CA THR A 44 -1.98 -16.97 -3.17
C THR A 44 -2.64 -17.04 -1.79
N ARG A 45 -3.96 -17.23 -1.73
CA ARG A 45 -4.69 -17.33 -0.44
C ARG A 45 -4.06 -18.36 0.51
N LYS A 46 -3.47 -19.43 -0.05
CA LYS A 46 -2.79 -20.49 0.70
C LYS A 46 -1.52 -19.99 1.39
N GLU A 47 -0.69 -19.21 0.68
CA GLU A 47 0.52 -18.60 1.23
C GLU A 47 0.17 -17.60 2.33
N LEU A 48 -0.86 -16.78 2.09
CA LEU A 48 -1.30 -15.78 3.06
C LEU A 48 -1.77 -16.44 4.37
N ILE A 49 -2.54 -17.53 4.28
CA ILE A 49 -2.96 -18.31 5.45
C ILE A 49 -1.74 -18.96 6.13
N ALA A 50 -0.82 -19.55 5.38
CA ALA A 50 0.37 -20.16 5.96
C ALA A 50 1.20 -19.15 6.76
N TYR A 51 1.46 -17.97 6.21
CA TYR A 51 2.22 -16.93 6.90
C TYR A 51 1.50 -16.39 8.13
N THR A 52 0.19 -16.14 8.06
CA THR A 52 -0.56 -15.68 9.23
C THR A 52 -0.68 -16.76 10.30
N THR A 53 -0.82 -18.04 9.92
CA THR A 53 -0.81 -19.17 10.87
C THR A 53 0.52 -19.28 11.60
N VAL A 54 1.65 -19.19 10.90
CA VAL A 54 2.99 -19.24 11.54
C VAL A 54 3.13 -18.10 12.55
N VAL A 55 2.74 -16.87 12.18
CA VAL A 55 2.77 -15.73 13.10
C VAL A 55 1.86 -15.96 14.30
N LEU A 56 0.65 -16.49 14.10
CA LEU A 56 -0.30 -16.76 15.18
C LEU A 56 0.27 -17.77 16.19
N VAL A 57 0.84 -18.87 15.69
CA VAL A 57 1.47 -19.90 16.54
C VAL A 57 2.64 -19.31 17.32
N PHE A 58 3.49 -18.52 16.67
CA PHE A 58 4.63 -17.86 17.32
C PHE A 58 4.17 -16.91 18.44
N VAL A 59 3.15 -16.08 18.17
CA VAL A 59 2.59 -15.16 19.17
C VAL A 59 1.98 -15.93 20.36
N LEU A 60 1.28 -17.03 20.12
CA LEU A 60 0.72 -17.87 21.18
C LEU A 60 1.80 -18.49 22.08
N ILE A 61 2.90 -18.95 21.49
CA ILE A 61 4.04 -19.49 22.27
C ILE A 61 4.65 -18.38 23.14
N MET A 62 4.92 -17.21 22.57
CA MET A 62 5.47 -16.07 23.32
C MET A 62 4.53 -15.63 24.43
N ALA A 63 3.23 -15.52 24.16
CA ALA A 63 2.22 -15.21 25.17
C ALA A 63 2.20 -16.27 26.28
N GLY A 64 2.31 -17.56 25.95
CA GLY A 64 2.39 -18.65 26.93
C GLY A 64 3.63 -18.57 27.82
N ILE A 65 4.80 -18.27 27.24
CA ILE A 65 6.05 -18.09 28.00
C ILE A 65 5.94 -16.88 28.93
N VAL A 66 5.48 -15.74 28.40
CA VAL A 66 5.32 -14.51 29.19
C VAL A 66 4.33 -14.72 30.32
N ALA A 67 3.15 -15.27 30.05
CA ALA A 67 2.14 -15.57 31.08
C ALA A 67 2.66 -16.57 32.12
N GLY A 68 3.42 -17.58 31.71
CA GLY A 68 4.05 -18.53 32.62
C GLY A 68 5.08 -17.87 33.53
N LEU A 69 5.95 -17.03 32.96
CA LEU A 69 6.91 -16.25 33.73
C LEU A 69 6.21 -15.27 34.69
N ASP A 70 5.22 -14.52 34.22
CA ASP A 70 4.43 -13.58 35.04
C ASP A 70 3.78 -14.30 36.22
N PHE A 71 3.26 -15.51 36.02
CA PHE A 71 2.71 -16.32 37.11
C PHE A 71 3.77 -16.73 38.13
N ILE A 72 4.94 -17.17 37.67
CA ILE A 72 6.07 -17.56 38.53
C ILE A 72 6.57 -16.34 39.31
N PHE A 73 6.79 -15.21 38.64
CA PHE A 73 7.23 -13.97 39.26
C PHE A 73 6.22 -13.48 40.28
N THR A 74 4.92 -13.49 39.97
CA THR A 74 3.86 -13.09 40.90
C THR A 74 3.90 -13.94 42.16
N ARG A 75 4.00 -15.27 42.03
CA ARG A 75 4.12 -16.19 43.17
C ARG A 75 5.41 -16.00 43.96
N GLY A 76 6.53 -15.79 43.28
CA GLY A 76 7.84 -15.58 43.92
C GLY A 76 7.91 -14.27 44.70
N VAL A 77 7.41 -13.18 44.12
CA VAL A 77 7.33 -11.87 44.78
C VAL A 77 6.41 -11.93 45.98
N LEU A 78 5.24 -12.55 45.86
CA LEU A 78 4.32 -12.74 46.99
C LEU A 78 4.92 -13.60 48.11
N PHE A 79 5.78 -14.57 47.78
CA PHE A 79 6.46 -15.39 48.79
C PHE A 79 7.59 -14.65 49.52
N ILE A 80 8.26 -13.71 48.83
CA ILE A 80 9.39 -12.95 49.38
C ILE A 80 8.93 -11.72 50.16
N PHE A 81 7.89 -11.03 49.67
CA PHE A 81 7.41 -9.74 50.20
C PHE A 81 6.04 -9.82 50.90
N GLY A 82 5.33 -10.94 50.79
CA GLY A 82 4.14 -11.24 51.60
C GLY A 82 4.52 -11.98 52.88
#